data_AF-A0A518D902-F1
#
_entry.id   AF-A0A518D902-F1
#
_cell.length_a   1.000
_cell.length_b   1.000
_cell.length_c   1.000
_cell.angle_alpha   90.00
_cell.angle_beta   90.00
_cell.angle_gamma   90.00
#
_symmetry.space_group_name_H-M   'P 1'
#
loop_
_entity.id
_entity.type
_entity.pdbx_description
1 polymer ?
#
loop_
_entity_poly.entity_id
_entity_poly.type
_entity_poly.pdbx_seq_one_letter_code
_entity_poly.pdbx_strand_id
1 'polypeptide(L)'
;MPTLPPGVTRDRYAATSTTLDTCHAVQVEFHDLPGRIGRALIVWRDSPPRLRPVRKGQSIRDLRPGDLVRCDGRVECVRGLVLYC
;
A
#
# COMPACT_ATOMS: atom_id res chain seq x y z
N MET A 1 9.53 -17.89 8.98
CA MET A 1 9.07 -16.94 7.93
C MET A 1 8.37 -15.78 8.61
N PRO A 2 8.68 -14.51 8.29
CA PRO A 2 7.98 -13.39 8.90
C PRO A 2 6.50 -13.39 8.46
N THR A 3 5.61 -13.47 9.44
CA THR A 3 4.16 -13.37 9.25
C THR A 3 3.81 -11.95 8.81
N LEU A 4 3.08 -11.82 7.71
CA LEU A 4 2.61 -10.51 7.24
C LEU A 4 1.39 -10.04 8.05
N PRO A 5 1.21 -8.73 8.24
CA PRO A 5 -0.02 -8.20 8.81
C PRO A 5 -1.25 -8.56 7.96
N PRO A 6 -2.46 -8.58 8.55
CA PRO A 6 -3.70 -8.77 7.80
C PRO A 6 -3.84 -7.80 6.61
N GLY A 7 -4.24 -8.33 5.46
CA GLY A 7 -4.42 -7.59 4.20
C GLY A 7 -3.14 -7.06 3.55
N VAL A 8 -1.98 -7.56 3.99
CA VAL A 8 -0.70 -7.40 3.29
C VAL A 8 -0.34 -8.73 2.64
N THR A 9 -0.09 -8.71 1.34
CA THR A 9 0.34 -9.87 0.56
C THR A 9 1.68 -9.61 -0.11
N ARG A 10 2.35 -10.68 -0.55
CA ARG A 10 3.54 -10.59 -1.40
C ARG A 10 3.13 -10.75 -2.85
N ASP A 11 3.73 -9.96 -3.73
CA ASP A 11 3.70 -10.28 -5.16
C ASP A 11 4.30 -11.68 -5.39
N ARG A 12 3.87 -12.35 -6.47
CA ARG A 12 4.32 -13.71 -6.79
C ARG A 12 5.83 -13.83 -7.03
N TYR A 13 6.50 -12.72 -7.34
CA TYR A 13 7.94 -12.65 -7.56
C TYR A 13 8.73 -12.18 -6.33
N ALA A 14 8.05 -11.71 -5.28
CA ALA A 14 8.71 -11.30 -4.06
C ALA A 14 9.21 -12.51 -3.27
N ALA A 15 10.43 -12.43 -2.75
CA ALA A 15 10.98 -13.45 -1.87
C ALA A 15 10.10 -13.66 -0.63
N THR A 16 10.05 -14.88 -0.10
CA THR A 16 9.25 -15.20 1.10
C THR A 16 9.74 -14.46 2.37
N SER A 17 10.98 -13.96 2.35
CA SER A 17 11.58 -13.12 3.39
C SER A 17 11.21 -11.63 3.27
N THR A 18 10.58 -11.21 2.17
CA THR A 18 10.23 -9.79 1.95
C THR A 18 9.19 -9.32 2.96
N THR A 19 9.40 -8.14 3.52
CA THR A 19 8.53 -7.47 4.50
C THR A 19 8.26 -6.03 4.04
N LEU A 20 7.36 -5.31 4.73
CA LEU A 20 7.13 -3.88 4.49
C LEU A 20 8.41 -3.04 4.71
N ASP A 21 9.34 -3.50 5.54
CA ASP A 21 10.60 -2.79 5.80
C ASP A 21 11.71 -3.14 4.82
N THR A 22 11.57 -4.22 4.06
CA THR A 22 12.60 -4.71 3.13
C THR A 22 12.20 -4.67 1.65
N CYS A 23 10.94 -4.36 1.32
CA CYS A 23 10.46 -4.29 -0.07
C CYS A 23 10.98 -3.06 -0.83
N HIS A 24 11.23 -3.18 -2.14
CA HIS A 24 11.59 -2.04 -3.00
C HIS A 24 10.39 -1.16 -3.33
N ALA A 25 9.20 -1.76 -3.46
CA ALA A 25 7.97 -1.03 -3.69
C ALA A 25 6.77 -1.71 -3.02
N VAL A 26 5.69 -0.97 -2.86
CA VAL A 26 4.40 -1.46 -2.38
C VAL A 26 3.32 -1.02 -3.35
N GLN A 27 2.51 -1.94 -3.86
CA GLN A 27 1.26 -1.59 -4.52
C GLN A 27 0.17 -1.41 -3.48
N VAL A 28 -0.43 -0.23 -3.46
CA VAL A 28 -1.57 0.11 -2.62
C VAL A 28 -2.82 -0.05 -3.47
N GLU A 29 -3.71 -0.94 -3.05
CA GLU A 29 -5.02 -1.13 -3.66
C GLU A 29 -6.04 -0.25 -2.94
N PHE A 30 -6.91 0.44 -3.68
CA PHE A 30 -7.95 1.29 -3.12
C PHE A 30 -9.32 0.63 -3.20
N HIS A 31 -10.23 1.05 -2.32
CA HIS A 31 -11.64 0.76 -2.47
C HIS A 31 -12.24 1.59 -3.59
N ASP A 32 -12.95 0.93 -4.49
CA ASP A 32 -13.86 1.62 -5.39
C ASP A 32 -15.22 1.79 -4.71
N LEU A 33 -15.84 2.95 -4.96
CA LEU A 33 -17.28 3.12 -4.80
C LEU A 33 -18.00 2.01 -5.61
N PRO A 34 -19.16 1.52 -5.16
CA PRO A 34 -19.77 0.33 -5.74
C PRO A 34 -19.97 0.48 -7.26
N GLY A 35 -19.33 -0.41 -8.04
CA GLY A 35 -19.49 -0.51 -9.50
C GLY A 35 -18.31 -0.04 -10.36
N ARG A 36 -17.13 0.29 -9.81
CA ARG A 36 -15.93 0.61 -10.61
C ARG A 36 -14.77 -0.38 -10.39
N ILE A 37 -13.82 -0.37 -11.34
CA ILE A 37 -12.58 -1.14 -11.32
C ILE A 37 -11.61 -0.52 -10.31
N GLY A 38 -11.41 -1.21 -9.18
CA GLY A 38 -10.48 -0.84 -8.09
C GLY A 38 -9.18 -0.23 -8.62
N ARG A 39 -8.87 1.01 -8.21
CA ARG A 39 -7.59 1.64 -8.56
C ARG A 39 -6.46 1.05 -7.69
N ALA A 40 -5.28 0.89 -8.28
CA ALA A 40 -4.05 0.59 -7.54
C ALA A 40 -2.95 1.59 -7.88
N LEU A 41 -2.02 1.82 -6.95
CA LEU A 41 -0.86 2.67 -7.13
C LEU A 41 0.40 1.98 -6.61
N ILE A 42 1.45 1.92 -7.43
CA ILE A 42 2.76 1.43 -6.99
C ILE A 42 3.56 2.58 -6.35
N VAL A 43 4.04 2.32 -5.15
CA VAL A 43 4.79 3.23 -4.30
C VAL A 43 6.21 2.70 -4.16
N TRP A 44 7.17 3.36 -4.81
CA TRP A 44 8.59 3.00 -4.69
C TRP A 44 9.19 3.58 -3.41
N ARG A 45 10.02 2.79 -2.72
CA ARG A 45 10.65 3.18 -1.44
C ARG A 45 11.50 4.44 -1.58
N ASP A 46 12.26 4.53 -2.67
CA ASP A 46 13.23 5.61 -2.90
C ASP A 46 12.63 6.78 -3.68
N SER A 47 11.40 6.63 -4.18
CA SER A 47 10.68 7.66 -4.92
C SER A 47 9.24 7.75 -4.40
N PRO A 48 9.03 8.41 -3.23
CA PRO A 48 7.71 8.47 -2.61
C PRO A 48 6.72 9.13 -3.58
N PRO A 49 5.60 8.46 -3.90
CA PRO A 49 4.61 8.98 -4.82
C PRO A 49 3.85 10.16 -4.19
N ARG A 50 2.98 10.80 -4.97
CA ARG A 50 2.07 11.87 -4.50
C ARG A 50 1.00 11.41 -3.49
N LEU A 51 1.24 10.26 -2.85
CA LEU A 51 0.40 9.65 -1.84
C LEU A 51 0.85 10.09 -0.45
N ARG A 52 -0.08 10.60 0.35
CA ARG A 52 0.18 11.01 1.74
C ARG A 52 -0.89 10.43 2.67
N PRO A 53 -0.52 9.78 3.78
CA PRO A 53 -1.49 9.40 4.80
C PRO A 53 -2.28 10.61 5.31
N VAL A 54 -3.59 10.45 5.51
CA VAL A 54 -4.44 11.53 6.06
C VAL A 54 -4.17 11.69 7.56
N ARG A 55 -3.86 10.59 8.26
CA ARG A 55 -3.50 10.60 9.67
C ARG A 55 -2.15 11.29 9.87
N LYS A 56 -2.12 12.35 10.67
CA LYS A 56 -0.89 13.08 11.00
C LYS A 56 0.13 12.15 11.67
N GLY A 57 1.36 12.17 11.15
CA GLY A 57 2.48 11.40 11.68
C GLY A 57 2.55 9.93 11.21
N GLN A 58 1.59 9.44 10.43
CA GLN A 58 1.66 8.11 9.84
C GLN A 58 2.61 8.10 8.64
N SER A 59 3.49 7.11 8.54
CA SER A 59 4.31 6.90 7.35
C SER A 59 3.60 5.99 6.35
N ILE A 60 4.02 6.01 5.08
CA ILE A 60 3.49 5.13 4.04
C ILE A 60 3.72 3.64 4.40
N ARG A 61 4.81 3.33 5.14
CA ARG A 61 5.15 1.97 5.58
C ARG A 61 4.18 1.44 6.66
N ASP A 62 3.54 2.36 7.37
CA ASP A 62 2.57 2.06 8.42
C ASP A 62 1.14 1.97 7.90
N LEU A 63 0.93 2.07 6.58
CA LEU A 63 -0.40 1.92 5.99
C LEU A 63 -0.92 0.51 6.19
N ARG A 64 -2.21 0.41 6.45
CA ARG A 64 -2.97 -0.83 6.60
C ARG A 64 -4.30 -0.72 5.85
N PRO A 65 -4.94 -1.85 5.51
CA PRO A 65 -6.32 -1.84 5.04
C PRO A 65 -7.22 -1.03 5.98
N GLY A 66 -8.08 -0.19 5.41
CA GLY A 66 -8.96 0.75 6.12
C GLY A 66 -8.37 2.15 6.33
N ASP A 67 -7.06 2.35 6.14
CA ASP A 67 -6.46 3.68 6.28
C ASP A 67 -6.87 4.61 5.13
N LEU A 68 -7.00 5.89 5.46
CA LEU A 68 -7.28 6.94 4.48
C LEU A 68 -5.98 7.61 4.02
N VAL A 69 -5.83 7.75 2.71
CA VAL A 69 -4.70 8.44 2.09
C VAL A 69 -5.21 9.51 1.13
N ARG A 70 -4.42 10.57 0.96
CA ARG A 70 -4.62 11.55 -0.12
C ARG A 70 -3.71 11.17 -1.28
N CYS A 71 -4.30 10.82 -2.42
CA CYS A 71 -3.63 10.49 -3.66
C CYS A 71 -4.10 11.46 -4.76
N ASP A 72 -3.18 12.18 -5.39
CA ASP A 72 -3.48 13.15 -6.47
C ASP A 72 -4.63 14.13 -6.12
N GLY A 73 -4.68 14.57 -4.86
CA GLY A 73 -5.71 15.50 -4.37
C GLY A 73 -7.05 14.86 -3.98
N ARG A 74 -7.21 13.54 -4.14
CA ARG A 74 -8.42 12.79 -3.71
C ARG A 74 -8.14 12.00 -2.45
N VAL A 75 -9.15 11.83 -1.59
CA VAL A 75 -9.07 10.94 -0.43
C VAL A 75 -9.56 9.56 -0.84
N GLU A 76 -8.72 8.55 -0.63
CA GLU A 76 -8.96 7.16 -0.99
C GLU A 76 -8.79 6.29 0.26
N CYS A 77 -9.52 5.18 0.32
CA CYS A 77 -9.40 4.19 1.39
C CYS A 77 -8.55 3.00 0.91
N VAL A 78 -7.53 2.63 1.67
CA VAL A 78 -6.68 1.49 1.39
C VAL A 78 -7.47 0.20 1.59
N ARG A 79 -7.55 -0.62 0.55
CA ARG A 79 -8.15 -1.96 0.57
C ARG A 79 -7.12 -3.04 0.90
N GLY A 80 -5.92 -2.91 0.37
CA GLY A 80 -4.88 -3.94 0.44
C GLY A 80 -3.51 -3.40 0.05
N LEU A 81 -2.47 -4.14 0.44
CA LEU A 81 -1.08 -3.79 0.16
C LEU A 81 -0.37 -5.03 -0.40
N VAL A 82 0.31 -4.87 -1.54
CA VAL A 82 1.10 -5.93 -2.18
C VAL A 82 2.57 -5.54 -2.21
N LEU A 83 3.43 -6.36 -1.62
CA LEU A 83 4.88 -6.10 -1.56
C LEU A 83 5.57 -6.50 -2.87
N TYR A 84 6.37 -5.59 -3.43
CA TYR A 84 7.21 -5.80 -4.61
C TYR A 84 8.69 -5.83 -4.23
N CYS A 85 9.45 -6.70 -4.89
CA CYS A 85 10.91 -6.77 -4.87
C CYS A 85 11.48 -6.45 -6.24
#